data_AF-A0A4P9JLC6-F1
#
_entry.id   AF-A0A4P9JLC6-F1
#
_cell.length_a   1.000
_cell.length_b   1.000
_cell.length_c   1.000
_cell.angle_alpha   90.00
_cell.angle_beta   90.00
_cell.angle_gamma   90.00
#
_symmetry.space_group_name_H-M   'P 1'
#
loop_
_entity.id
_entity.type
_entity.pdbx_description
1 polymer ?
#
loop_
_entity_poly.entity_id
_entity_poly.type
_entity_poly.pdbx_seq_one_letter_code
_entity_poly.pdbx_strand_id
1 'polypeptide(L)'
;MNFGDLNILFFLFFLILFSLIININTALNLLLTAEILWITLYVITLLIGFIYDNLNVLSLTFFFLVFSAIELGIGLILLLIQNLIQRSINLNDSNKNIFKFTSRFINKLFINKIKWKL
;
A
#
# COMPACT_ATOMS: atom_id res chain seq x y z
N MET A 1 -23.70 -19.86 -11.02
CA MET A 1 -23.03 -19.88 -9.71
C MET A 1 -24.09 -20.11 -8.67
N ASN A 2 -23.90 -21.11 -7.82
CA ASN A 2 -24.78 -21.30 -6.67
C ASN A 2 -24.39 -20.30 -5.58
N PHE A 3 -25.31 -19.99 -4.66
CA PHE A 3 -25.01 -19.15 -3.48
C PHE A 3 -23.78 -19.66 -2.69
N GLY A 4 -23.54 -20.97 -2.68
CA GLY A 4 -22.36 -21.57 -2.07
C GLY A 4 -21.03 -21.11 -2.69
N ASP A 5 -20.99 -20.88 -4.01
CA ASP A 5 -19.77 -20.48 -4.73
C ASP A 5 -19.36 -19.04 -4.38
N LEU A 6 -20.35 -18.15 -4.21
CA LEU A 6 -20.12 -16.78 -3.77
C LEU A 6 -19.58 -16.72 -2.34
N ASN A 7 -20.08 -17.58 -1.45
CA ASN A 7 -19.59 -17.63 -0.06
C ASN A 7 -18.11 -18.05 0.00
N ILE A 8 -17.66 -18.94 -0.88
CA ILE A 8 -16.26 -19.35 -0.97
C ILE A 8 -15.38 -18.16 -1.42
N LEU A 9 -15.84 -17.35 -2.37
CA LEU A 9 -15.14 -16.14 -2.80
C LEU A 9 -15.05 -15.11 -1.67
N PHE A 10 -16.14 -14.91 -0.90
CA PHE A 10 -16.11 -14.06 0.29
C PHE A 10 -15.15 -14.58 1.36
N PHE A 11 -15.09 -15.89 1.58
CA PHE A 11 -14.12 -16.48 2.51
C PHE A 11 -12.67 -16.24 2.05
N LEU A 12 -12.40 -16.37 0.74
CA LEU A 12 -11.09 -16.08 0.16
C LEU A 12 -10.71 -14.60 0.33
N PHE A 13 -11.66 -13.67 0.16
CA PHE A 13 -11.46 -12.25 0.46
C PHE A 13 -11.02 -12.03 1.91
N PHE A 14 -11.71 -12.64 2.88
CA PHE A 14 -11.34 -12.53 4.29
C PHE A 14 -9.97 -13.14 4.62
N LEU A 15 -9.58 -14.23 3.95
CA LEU A 15 -8.24 -14.81 4.11
C LEU A 15 -7.14 -13.86 3.64
N ILE A 16 -7.34 -13.17 2.51
CA ILE A 16 -6.40 -12.18 2.01
C ILE A 16 -6.35 -10.97 2.95
N LEU A 17 -7.50 -10.53 3.47
CA LEU A 17 -7.54 -9.47 4.47
C LEU A 17 -6.80 -9.84 5.76
N PHE A 18 -6.87 -11.09 6.19
CA PHE A 18 -6.10 -11.57 7.34
C PHE A 18 -4.59 -11.58 7.05
N SER A 19 -4.17 -11.85 5.82
CA SER A 19 -2.76 -11.80 5.42
C SER A 19 -2.13 -10.41 5.57
N LEU A 20 -2.92 -9.34 5.38
CA LEU A 20 -2.49 -7.95 5.59
C LEU A 20 -2.09 -7.68 7.04
N ILE A 21 -2.73 -8.34 8.01
CA ILE A 21 -2.46 -8.13 9.44
C ILE A 21 -1.18 -8.85 9.87
N ILE A 22 -0.89 -10.01 9.27
CA ILE A 22 0.23 -10.86 9.68
C ILE A 22 1.54 -10.48 9.01
N ASN A 23 1.53 -10.08 7.74
CA ASN A 23 2.75 -10.01 6.92
C ASN A 23 3.16 -8.59 6.51
N ILE A 24 3.38 -7.70 7.50
CA ILE A 24 3.70 -6.28 7.29
C ILE A 24 5.23 -6.04 7.29
N ASN A 25 5.98 -6.83 6.53
CA ASN A 25 7.45 -6.70 6.52
C ASN A 25 7.91 -5.46 5.74
N THR A 26 7.42 -5.27 4.52
CA THR A 26 7.80 -4.13 3.67
C THR A 26 6.58 -3.33 3.25
N ALA A 27 6.74 -2.02 3.10
CA ALA A 27 5.67 -1.16 2.61
C ALA A 27 5.21 -1.55 1.20
N LEU A 28 6.13 -2.08 0.38
CA LEU A 28 5.78 -2.64 -0.93
C LEU A 28 4.88 -3.88 -0.80
N ASN A 29 5.17 -4.80 0.12
CA ASN A 29 4.34 -5.98 0.33
C ASN A 29 2.92 -5.57 0.74
N LEU A 30 2.81 -4.59 1.64
CA LEU A 30 1.52 -4.07 2.10
C LEU A 30 0.71 -3.46 0.93
N LEU A 31 1.36 -2.66 0.08
CA LEU A 31 0.72 -2.08 -1.11
C LEU A 31 0.23 -3.16 -2.08
N LEU A 32 1.08 -4.15 -2.40
CA LEU A 32 0.69 -5.23 -3.31
C LEU A 32 -0.45 -6.09 -2.76
N THR A 33 -0.47 -6.35 -1.44
CA THR A 33 -1.59 -7.04 -0.81
C THR A 33 -2.89 -6.24 -0.85
N ALA A 34 -2.81 -4.90 -0.80
CA ALA A 34 -3.99 -4.04 -0.97
C ALA A 34 -4.54 -4.10 -2.41
N GLU A 35 -3.67 -4.15 -3.43
CA GLU A 35 -4.12 -4.33 -4.83
C GLU A 35 -4.81 -5.67 -5.07
N ILE A 36 -4.31 -6.72 -4.45
CA ILE A 36 -4.95 -8.04 -4.53
C ILE A 36 -6.36 -7.98 -3.92
N LEU A 37 -6.56 -7.22 -2.83
CA LEU A 37 -7.90 -6.99 -2.27
C LEU A 37 -8.82 -6.27 -3.25
N TRP A 38 -8.35 -5.20 -3.90
CA TRP A 38 -9.13 -4.52 -4.94
C TRP A 38 -9.57 -5.44 -6.06
N ILE A 39 -8.65 -6.25 -6.57
CA ILE A 39 -8.95 -7.22 -7.64
C ILE A 39 -9.99 -8.24 -7.19
N THR A 40 -9.88 -8.75 -5.95
CA THR A 40 -10.86 -9.72 -5.44
C THR A 40 -12.24 -9.09 -5.23
N LEU A 41 -12.32 -7.85 -4.75
CA LEU A 41 -13.57 -7.09 -4.66
C LEU A 41 -14.19 -6.84 -6.03
N TYR A 42 -13.36 -6.48 -7.02
CA TYR A 42 -13.79 -6.31 -8.40
C TYR A 42 -14.42 -7.59 -8.95
N VAL A 43 -13.74 -8.74 -8.79
CA VAL A 43 -14.25 -10.03 -9.28
C VAL A 43 -15.57 -10.41 -8.59
N ILE A 44 -15.66 -10.25 -7.26
CA ILE A 44 -16.89 -10.56 -6.50
C ILE A 44 -18.07 -9.71 -6.99
N THR A 45 -17.87 -8.40 -7.10
CA THR A 45 -18.95 -7.48 -7.50
C THR A 45 -19.35 -7.63 -8.96
N LEU A 46 -18.41 -7.93 -9.85
CA LEU A 46 -18.70 -8.27 -11.24
C LEU A 46 -19.56 -9.54 -11.34
N LEU A 47 -19.23 -10.59 -10.59
CA LEU A 47 -20.02 -11.83 -10.58
C LEU A 47 -21.43 -11.60 -10.02
N ILE A 48 -21.56 -10.84 -8.94
CA ILE A 48 -22.87 -10.47 -8.38
C ILE A 48 -23.66 -9.65 -9.39
N GLY A 49 -23.04 -8.66 -10.06
CA GLY A 49 -23.68 -7.85 -11.09
C GLY A 49 -24.26 -8.68 -12.23
N PHE A 50 -23.52 -9.70 -12.69
CA PHE A 50 -24.01 -10.63 -13.72
C PHE A 50 -25.10 -11.57 -13.24
N ILE A 51 -25.03 -12.09 -12.00
CA ILE A 51 -26.04 -13.02 -11.47
C ILE A 51 -27.39 -12.33 -11.27
N TYR A 52 -27.38 -11.10 -10.76
CA TYR A 52 -28.58 -10.32 -10.47
C TYR A 52 -29.00 -9.39 -11.62
N ASP A 53 -28.31 -9.44 -12.76
CA ASP A 53 -28.52 -8.61 -13.95
C ASP A 53 -28.70 -7.12 -13.60
N ASN A 54 -27.87 -6.62 -12.68
CA ASN A 54 -27.99 -5.28 -12.13
C ASN A 54 -26.87 -4.37 -12.63
N LEU A 55 -27.23 -3.50 -13.58
CA LEU A 55 -26.31 -2.52 -14.18
C LEU A 55 -25.71 -1.55 -13.15
N ASN A 56 -26.40 -1.24 -12.06
CA ASN A 56 -25.86 -0.35 -11.01
C ASN A 56 -24.73 -1.03 -10.22
N VAL A 57 -24.81 -2.35 -10.03
CA VAL A 57 -23.72 -3.10 -9.40
C VAL A 57 -22.56 -3.27 -10.38
N LEU A 58 -22.87 -3.46 -11.66
CA LEU A 58 -21.86 -3.55 -12.70
C LEU A 58 -21.09 -2.22 -12.87
N SER A 59 -21.77 -1.08 -12.76
CA SER A 59 -21.11 0.23 -12.83
C SER A 59 -20.16 0.51 -11.65
N LEU A 60 -20.45 -0.08 -10.47
CA LEU A 60 -19.57 -0.02 -9.31
C LEU A 60 -18.18 -0.61 -9.58
N THR A 61 -18.08 -1.62 -10.45
CA THR A 61 -16.82 -2.26 -10.79
C THR A 61 -15.83 -1.30 -11.47
N PHE A 62 -16.32 -0.32 -12.24
CA PHE A 62 -15.46 0.72 -12.83
C PHE A 62 -14.91 1.66 -11.76
N PHE A 63 -15.71 2.02 -10.75
CA PHE A 63 -15.24 2.85 -9.65
C PHE A 63 -14.13 2.16 -8.86
N PHE A 64 -14.22 0.84 -8.64
CA PHE A 64 -13.17 0.10 -7.96
C PHE A 64 -11.83 0.15 -8.70
N LEU A 65 -11.83 0.02 -10.03
CA LEU A 65 -10.59 0.15 -10.82
C LEU A 65 -10.00 1.56 -10.74
N VAL A 66 -10.85 2.60 -10.78
CA VAL A 66 -10.40 3.99 -10.65
C VAL A 66 -9.81 4.25 -9.26
N PHE A 67 -10.49 3.81 -8.20
CA PHE A 67 -10.00 3.99 -6.83
C PHE A 67 -8.72 3.19 -6.56
N SER A 68 -8.62 1.95 -7.05
CA SER A 68 -7.38 1.15 -7.00
C SER A 68 -6.22 1.87 -7.68
N ALA A 69 -6.42 2.40 -8.89
CA ALA A 69 -5.36 3.12 -9.60
C ALA A 69 -4.91 4.39 -8.84
N ILE A 70 -5.85 5.11 -8.22
CA ILE A 70 -5.55 6.29 -7.40
C ILE A 70 -4.78 5.88 -6.13
N GLU A 71 -5.23 4.85 -5.42
CA GLU A 71 -4.57 4.35 -4.22
C GLU A 71 -3.15 3.86 -4.51
N LEU A 72 -2.96 3.08 -5.58
CA LEU A 72 -1.64 2.64 -6.02
C LEU A 72 -0.72 3.82 -6.31
N GLY A 73 -1.23 4.83 -7.02
CA GLY A 73 -0.48 6.04 -7.35
C GLY A 73 -0.02 6.79 -6.11
N ILE A 74 -0.93 7.01 -5.16
CA ILE A 74 -0.63 7.68 -3.88
C ILE A 74 0.34 6.83 -3.05
N GLY A 75 0.11 5.53 -2.97
CA GLY A 75 0.95 4.62 -2.20
C GLY A 75 2.38 4.51 -2.74
N LEU A 76 2.58 4.57 -4.06
CA LEU A 76 3.91 4.67 -4.67
C LEU A 76 4.61 5.99 -4.33
N ILE A 77 3.88 7.11 -4.34
CA ILE A 77 4.43 8.41 -3.92
C ILE A 77 4.87 8.37 -2.45
N LEU A 78 4.06 7.78 -1.57
CA LEU A 78 4.41 7.60 -0.16
C LEU A 78 5.62 6.71 0.03
N LEU A 79 5.73 5.62 -0.74
CA LEU A 79 6.90 4.74 -0.75
C LEU A 79 8.18 5.47 -1.17
N LEU A 80 8.11 6.36 -2.16
CA LEU A 80 9.24 7.19 -2.57
C LEU A 80 9.66 8.14 -1.44
N ILE A 81 8.70 8.77 -0.77
CA ILE A 81 8.97 9.66 0.37
C ILE A 81 9.62 8.86 1.51
N GLN A 82 9.11 7.67 1.83
CA GLN A 82 9.70 6.79 2.83
C GLN A 82 11.15 6.44 2.48
N ASN A 83 11.41 6.04 1.23
CA ASN A 83 12.74 5.69 0.78
C ASN A 83 13.71 6.89 0.85
N LEU A 84 13.25 8.11 0.58
CA LEU A 84 14.06 9.33 0.73
C LEU A 84 14.46 9.58 2.20
N ILE A 85 13.56 9.33 3.14
CA ILE A 85 13.76 9.62 4.57
C ILE A 85 14.55 8.50 5.27
N GLN A 86 14.14 7.25 5.09
CA GLN A 86 14.65 6.09 5.82
C GLN A 86 15.74 5.33 5.05
N ARG A 87 15.88 5.56 3.73
CA ARG A 87 16.71 4.77 2.80
C ARG A 87 16.38 3.27 2.77
N SER A 88 15.21 2.91 3.29
CA SER A 88 14.70 1.56 3.30
C SER A 88 13.20 1.57 3.07
N ILE A 89 12.71 0.47 2.50
CA ILE A 89 11.29 0.18 2.25
C ILE A 89 10.73 -0.71 3.38
N ASN A 90 11.60 -1.13 4.30
CA ASN A 90 11.27 -1.96 5.44
C ASN A 90 10.49 -1.12 6.46
N LEU A 91 9.33 -1.61 6.88
CA LEU A 91 8.53 -0.93 7.90
C LEU A 91 9.05 -1.19 9.32
N ASN A 92 9.81 -2.28 9.50
CA ASN A 92 10.33 -2.71 10.80
C ASN A 92 11.75 -2.20 11.09
N ASP A 93 12.19 -1.11 10.46
CA ASP A 93 13.52 -0.54 10.72
C ASP A 93 13.53 0.21 12.05
N SER A 94 13.95 -0.49 13.11
CA SER A 94 14.20 0.09 14.42
C SER A 94 15.38 1.08 14.37
N ASN A 95 15.08 2.34 14.06
CA ASN A 95 15.70 3.57 14.55
C ASN A 95 17.22 3.54 14.88
N LYS A 96 18.09 3.46 13.85
CA LYS A 96 19.50 3.89 13.99
C LYS A 96 20.00 4.85 12.89
N ASN A 97 19.34 4.93 11.74
CA ASN A 97 19.81 5.75 10.62
C ASN A 97 19.43 7.25 10.71
N ILE A 98 18.28 7.60 11.32
CA ILE A 98 17.81 8.99 11.41
C ILE A 98 18.76 9.84 12.25
N PHE A 99 19.19 9.36 13.43
CA PHE A 99 20.18 10.05 14.27
C PHE A 99 21.57 10.15 13.61
N LYS A 100 21.93 9.20 12.75
CA LYS A 100 23.18 9.22 11.98
C LYS A 100 23.12 10.21 10.82
N PHE A 101 21.94 10.43 10.24
CA PHE A 101 21.72 11.45 9.22
C PHE A 101 21.72 12.86 9.81
N THR A 102 21.00 13.08 10.92
CA THR A 102 20.96 14.38 11.60
C THR A 102 22.35 14.80 12.07
N SER A 103 23.11 13.89 12.68
CA SER A 103 24.51 14.17 13.09
C SER A 103 25.42 14.51 11.90
N ARG A 104 25.27 13.84 10.75
CA ARG A 104 26.04 14.17 9.53
C ARG A 104 25.65 15.53 8.94
N PHE A 105 24.36 15.88 8.96
CA PHE A 105 23.89 17.18 8.47
C PHE A 105 24.36 18.33 9.38
N ILE A 106 24.26 18.16 10.68
CA ILE A 106 24.72 19.14 11.68
C ILE A 106 26.25 19.33 11.57
N ASN A 107 27.02 18.26 11.45
CA ASN A 107 28.47 18.36 11.29
C ASN A 107 28.85 19.09 9.99
N LYS A 108 28.13 18.87 8.89
CA LYS A 108 28.41 19.59 7.63
C LYS A 108 28.15 21.10 7.74
N LEU A 109 27.12 21.50 8.49
CA LEU A 109 26.82 22.92 8.76
C LEU A 109 27.86 23.57 9.67
N PHE A 110 28.31 22.88 10.72
CA PHE A 110 29.32 23.40 11.66
C PHE A 110 30.73 23.49 11.04
N ILE A 111 31.13 22.52 10.20
CA ILE A 111 32.41 22.56 9.48
C ILE A 111 32.46 23.74 8.52
N ASN A 112 31.35 24.05 7.84
CA ASN A 112 31.28 25.24 6.99
C ASN A 112 31.39 26.53 7.81
N LYS A 113 30.86 26.58 9.02
CA LYS A 113 30.93 27.78 9.88
C LYS A 113 32.36 28.07 10.37
N ILE A 114 33.16 27.03 10.60
CA ILE A 114 34.59 27.17 10.96
C ILE A 114 35.41 27.70 9.78
N LYS A 115 35.08 27.28 8.56
CA LYS A 115 35.78 27.73 7.34
C LYS A 115 35.58 29.20 6.99
N TRP A 116 34.56 29.86 7.54
CA TRP A 116 34.27 31.28 7.31
C TRP A 116 34.92 32.21 8.35
N LYS A 117 35.58 31.66 9.37
CA LYS A 117 36.24 32.40 10.46
C LYS A 117 37.77 32.37 10.39
N LEU A 118 38.34 31.65 9.41
CA LEU A 118 39.76 31.66 9.03
C LEU A 118 39.90 32.45 7.73
#